data_AF-A0A925S876-F1
#
_entry.id   AF-A0A925S876-F1
#
_cell.length_a   1.000
_cell.length_b   1.000
_cell.length_c   1.000
_cell.angle_alpha   90.00
_cell.angle_beta   90.00
_cell.angle_gamma   90.00
#
_symmetry.space_group_name_H-M   'P 1'
#
loop_
_entity.id
_entity.type
_entity.pdbx_description
1 polymer ?
#
loop_
_entity_poly.entity_id
_entity_poly.type
_entity_poly.pdbx_seq_one_letter_code
_entity_poly.pdbx_strand_id
1 'polypeptide(L)'
;MSALLKRTLIFGGTCLTLAACGESAKVEPTSTTSSTTTSTDAATTTTTTAVVPTADAKKEAAKHYQLGLHEGELKNYGTAMKEAQEAVKLDPENIEYLYLRASLYAISRNNEAAIADANTIIKMNPKYKRAWEVRAACNKQMGNKKLAETDEHMIRTLK
;
A
#
# COMPACT_ATOMS: atom_id res chain seq x y z
N MET A 1 58.64 29.60 -3.24
CA MET A 1 58.25 31.01 -3.44
C MET A 1 58.83 31.45 -4.78
N SER A 2 58.10 32.29 -5.53
CA SER A 2 58.38 32.77 -6.91
C SER A 2 57.92 31.78 -8.01
N ALA A 3 57.12 32.13 -9.02
CA ALA A 3 56.49 33.39 -9.40
C ALA A 3 55.26 33.11 -10.29
N LEU A 4 54.28 34.03 -10.23
CA LEU A 4 53.16 34.14 -11.15
C LEU A 4 53.64 34.30 -12.60
N LEU A 5 52.90 33.77 -13.57
CA LEU A 5 52.47 34.60 -14.71
C LEU A 5 51.19 34.09 -15.38
N LYS A 6 50.16 34.91 -15.27
CA LYS A 6 48.88 34.83 -15.99
C LYS A 6 49.13 35.07 -17.49
N ARG A 7 48.40 34.37 -18.36
CA ARG A 7 48.06 34.90 -19.68
C ARG A 7 46.70 34.38 -20.15
N THR A 8 45.70 35.21 -19.93
CA THR A 8 44.39 35.24 -20.59
C THR A 8 44.57 35.52 -22.08
N LEU A 9 43.85 34.81 -22.95
CA LEU A 9 43.33 35.43 -24.19
C LEU A 9 42.11 34.66 -24.72
N ILE A 10 41.06 35.44 -24.94
CA ILE A 10 39.71 35.11 -25.38
C ILE A 10 39.63 35.46 -26.87
N PHE A 11 39.08 34.58 -27.70
CA PHE A 11 38.35 34.86 -28.94
C PHE A 11 37.47 33.62 -29.14
N GLY A 12 36.13 33.66 -29.14
CA GLY A 12 35.25 34.56 -29.87
C GLY A 12 34.56 33.70 -30.94
N GLY A 13 33.25 33.44 -30.83
CA GLY A 13 32.54 32.65 -31.84
C GLY A 13 31.19 32.08 -31.42
N THR A 14 30.25 32.96 -31.07
CA THR A 14 28.81 32.65 -31.09
C THR A 14 28.35 32.44 -32.53
N CYS A 15 27.72 31.30 -32.84
CA CYS A 15 26.83 31.19 -33.98
C CYS A 15 25.56 30.43 -33.58
N LEU A 16 24.54 31.24 -33.29
CA LEU A 16 23.15 30.87 -33.08
C LEU A 16 22.54 30.57 -34.45
N THR A 17 22.06 29.35 -34.71
CA THR A 17 21.04 29.13 -35.74
C THR A 17 19.99 28.13 -35.27
N LEU A 18 18.76 28.65 -35.15
CA LEU A 18 17.51 27.88 -35.08
C LEU A 18 17.36 27.06 -36.37
N ALA A 19 17.02 25.78 -36.24
CA ALA A 19 16.32 25.03 -37.27
C ALA A 19 15.25 24.16 -36.59
N ALA A 20 14.02 24.33 -37.07
CA ALA A 20 12.78 23.79 -36.55
C ALA A 20 12.41 22.44 -37.20
N CYS A 21 11.46 21.77 -36.54
CA CYS A 21 10.51 20.76 -37.04
C CYS A 21 10.98 19.31 -37.30
N GLY A 22 10.10 18.38 -36.89
CA GLY A 22 10.08 16.96 -37.27
C GLY A 22 10.01 16.05 -36.04
N GLU A 23 8.83 15.78 -35.46
CA GLU A 23 7.90 14.71 -35.85
C GLU A 23 8.58 13.34 -35.95
N SER A 24 8.32 12.46 -34.98
CA SER A 24 8.39 10.99 -35.16
C SER A 24 7.68 10.27 -34.03
N ALA A 25 6.38 10.07 -34.21
CA ALA A 25 5.73 8.85 -33.77
C ALA A 25 6.18 7.73 -34.73
N LYS A 26 6.69 6.60 -34.20
CA LYS A 26 6.29 5.27 -34.67
C LYS A 26 6.81 4.17 -33.74
N VAL A 27 5.89 3.62 -32.96
CA VAL A 27 5.94 2.22 -32.53
C VAL A 27 5.35 1.43 -33.70
N GLU A 28 6.09 0.47 -34.25
CA GLU A 28 5.47 -0.64 -34.96
C GLU A 28 6.24 -1.96 -34.75
N PRO A 29 5.52 -3.10 -34.81
CA PRO A 29 5.95 -4.42 -34.38
C PRO A 29 6.34 -5.33 -35.56
N THR A 30 7.13 -6.37 -35.31
CA THR A 30 7.18 -7.64 -36.08
C THR A 30 8.01 -8.63 -35.26
N SER A 31 7.43 -9.59 -34.55
CA SER A 31 7.00 -10.91 -35.00
C SER A 31 8.08 -11.76 -35.67
N THR A 32 8.17 -13.01 -35.19
CA THR A 32 8.46 -14.25 -35.94
C THR A 32 9.91 -14.77 -35.85
N THR A 33 10.26 -16.02 -35.50
CA THR A 33 9.50 -17.23 -35.10
C THR A 33 10.52 -18.35 -34.78
N SER A 34 10.13 -19.25 -33.85
CA SER A 34 10.52 -20.68 -33.71
C SER A 34 11.97 -21.06 -33.34
N SER A 35 12.23 -22.13 -32.58
CA SER A 35 11.42 -23.34 -32.29
C SER A 35 11.95 -24.09 -31.05
N THR A 36 10.99 -24.60 -30.24
CA THR A 36 10.80 -25.99 -29.74
C THR A 36 12.00 -26.74 -29.14
N THR A 37 11.98 -27.19 -27.87
CA THR A 37 11.42 -28.50 -27.45
C THR A 37 10.95 -28.60 -25.97
N THR A 38 9.68 -29.03 -25.81
CA THR A 38 9.08 -30.02 -24.87
C THR A 38 9.57 -30.25 -23.43
N SER A 39 8.66 -30.08 -22.45
CA SER A 39 8.20 -31.05 -21.42
C SER A 39 7.41 -30.31 -20.31
N THR A 40 6.07 -30.39 -20.27
CA THR A 40 5.29 -31.21 -19.32
C THR A 40 5.57 -30.89 -17.84
N ASP A 41 4.77 -30.06 -17.17
CA ASP A 41 3.59 -30.48 -16.40
C ASP A 41 2.87 -29.34 -15.64
N ALA A 42 1.56 -29.53 -15.51
CA ALA A 42 0.65 -29.18 -14.41
C ALA A 42 0.64 -27.76 -13.75
N ALA A 43 -0.57 -27.20 -13.77
CA ALA A 43 -1.19 -26.37 -12.72
C ALA A 43 -0.46 -25.07 -12.31
N THR A 44 -1.04 -23.90 -12.53
CA THR A 44 -2.23 -23.51 -11.78
C THR A 44 -2.90 -22.39 -12.55
N THR A 45 -4.08 -22.67 -13.10
CA THR A 45 -5.07 -21.64 -13.37
C THR A 45 -5.39 -21.02 -12.02
N THR A 46 -4.88 -19.83 -11.73
CA THR A 46 -5.30 -19.03 -10.58
C THR A 46 -6.69 -18.52 -10.89
N THR A 47 -7.66 -19.42 -10.83
CA THR A 47 -9.07 -19.12 -10.76
C THR A 47 -9.23 -18.34 -9.47
N THR A 48 -9.45 -17.03 -9.59
CA THR A 48 -9.99 -16.17 -8.55
C THR A 48 -11.43 -16.62 -8.26
N THR A 49 -11.58 -17.80 -7.68
CA THR A 49 -12.77 -18.18 -6.94
C THR A 49 -12.62 -17.52 -5.59
N ALA A 50 -13.61 -16.74 -5.17
CA ALA A 50 -13.72 -16.26 -3.79
C ALA A 50 -13.69 -17.49 -2.86
N VAL A 51 -12.53 -17.80 -2.31
CA VAL A 51 -12.33 -18.94 -1.41
C VAL A 51 -12.99 -18.57 -0.11
N VAL A 52 -14.18 -19.13 0.13
CA VAL A 52 -14.81 -19.10 1.44
C VAL A 52 -13.83 -19.79 2.40
N PRO A 53 -13.31 -19.09 3.43
CA PRO A 53 -12.31 -19.67 4.30
C PRO A 53 -12.89 -20.87 5.07
N THR A 54 -12.16 -21.99 5.04
CA THR A 54 -12.56 -23.23 5.70
C THR A 54 -12.62 -23.04 7.22
N ALA A 55 -13.37 -23.88 7.93
CA ALA A 55 -13.46 -23.80 9.39
C ALA A 55 -12.08 -23.91 10.08
N ASP A 56 -11.17 -24.71 9.51
CA ASP A 56 -9.81 -24.85 10.02
C ASP A 56 -8.97 -23.60 9.74
N ALA A 57 -9.11 -22.98 8.56
CA ALA A 57 -8.47 -21.69 8.27
C ALA A 57 -8.93 -20.58 9.21
N LYS A 58 -10.23 -20.54 9.54
CA LYS A 58 -10.76 -19.58 10.53
C LYS A 58 -10.23 -19.81 11.94
N LYS A 59 -10.09 -21.07 12.37
CA LYS A 59 -9.47 -21.38 13.67
C LYS A 59 -8.01 -20.95 13.71
N GLU A 60 -7.26 -21.17 12.63
CA GLU A 60 -5.87 -20.74 12.55
C GLU A 60 -5.75 -19.22 12.50
N ALA A 61 -6.61 -18.55 11.74
CA ALA A 61 -6.71 -17.08 11.72
C ALA A 61 -6.93 -16.52 13.14
N ALA A 62 -7.80 -17.15 13.92
CA ALA A 62 -8.07 -16.74 15.29
C ALA A 62 -6.83 -16.85 16.19
N LYS A 63 -5.97 -17.86 16.02
CA LYS A 63 -4.71 -17.97 16.79
C LYS A 63 -3.76 -16.83 16.46
N HIS A 64 -3.55 -16.57 15.17
CA HIS A 64 -2.75 -15.44 14.71
C HIS A 64 -3.29 -14.12 15.25
N TYR A 65 -4.61 -13.91 15.26
CA TYR A 65 -5.22 -12.73 15.86
C TYR A 65 -4.94 -12.59 17.36
N GLN A 66 -5.09 -13.67 18.13
CA GLN A 66 -4.81 -13.64 19.58
C GLN A 66 -3.33 -13.32 19.86
N LEU A 67 -2.41 -13.93 19.09
CA LEU A 67 -0.98 -13.64 19.22
C LEU A 67 -0.67 -12.18 18.81
N GLY A 68 -1.28 -11.69 17.73
CA GLY A 68 -1.13 -10.31 17.29
C GLY A 68 -1.60 -9.29 18.33
N LEU A 69 -2.71 -9.57 19.03
CA LEU A 69 -3.15 -8.75 20.16
C LEU A 69 -2.12 -8.76 21.29
N HIS A 70 -1.68 -9.94 21.72
CA HIS A 70 -0.72 -10.09 22.81
C HIS A 70 0.60 -9.36 22.53
N GLU A 71 1.17 -9.54 21.32
CA GLU A 71 2.38 -8.83 20.91
C GLU A 71 2.17 -7.32 20.81
N GLY A 72 0.96 -6.88 20.43
CA GLY A 72 0.57 -5.47 20.44
C GLY A 72 0.57 -4.87 21.85
N GLU A 73 0.09 -5.61 22.85
CA GLU A 73 0.13 -5.22 24.27
C GLU A 73 1.57 -5.12 24.79
N LEU A 74 2.44 -6.03 24.35
CA LEU A 74 3.88 -6.00 24.63
C LEU A 74 4.62 -4.91 23.83
N LYS A 75 3.92 -4.17 22.95
CA LYS A 75 4.47 -3.15 22.04
C LYS A 75 5.48 -3.70 21.02
N ASN A 76 5.46 -5.01 20.78
CA ASN A 76 6.21 -5.69 19.74
C ASN A 76 5.49 -5.53 18.39
N TYR A 77 5.34 -4.29 17.92
CA TYR A 77 4.47 -3.96 16.79
C TYR A 77 4.86 -4.65 15.48
N GLY A 78 6.13 -5.01 15.29
CA GLY A 78 6.59 -5.78 14.13
C GLY A 78 6.01 -7.20 14.10
N THR A 79 6.09 -7.92 15.22
CA THR A 79 5.49 -9.25 15.37
C THR A 79 3.97 -9.15 15.28
N ALA A 80 3.37 -8.21 16.01
CA ALA A 80 1.92 -7.97 15.97
C ALA A 80 1.40 -7.75 14.54
N MET A 81 2.12 -6.96 13.73
CA MET A 81 1.76 -6.71 12.33
C MET A 81 1.78 -7.98 11.49
N LYS A 82 2.83 -8.80 11.64
CA LYS A 82 2.96 -10.07 10.91
C LYS A 82 1.79 -11.00 11.23
N GLU A 83 1.46 -11.14 12.51
CA GLU A 83 0.36 -12.01 12.95
C GLU A 83 -1.00 -11.48 12.49
N ALA A 84 -1.22 -10.15 12.53
CA ALA A 84 -2.43 -9.54 11.98
C ALA A 84 -2.57 -9.76 10.47
N GLN A 85 -1.47 -9.76 9.72
CA GLN A 85 -1.47 -10.04 8.27
C GLN A 85 -1.87 -11.48 7.96
N GLU A 86 -1.33 -12.46 8.70
CA GLU A 86 -1.72 -13.87 8.51
C GLU A 86 -3.18 -14.10 8.90
N ALA A 87 -3.68 -13.47 9.97
CA ALA A 87 -5.09 -13.54 10.34
C ALA A 87 -6.01 -13.03 9.21
N VAL A 88 -5.71 -11.86 8.63
CA VAL A 88 -6.50 -11.31 7.51
C VAL A 88 -6.35 -12.14 6.24
N LYS A 89 -5.18 -12.71 5.97
CA LYS A 89 -4.98 -13.58 4.80
C LYS A 89 -5.83 -14.85 4.88
N LEU A 90 -6.00 -15.40 6.07
CA LEU A 90 -6.79 -16.61 6.32
C LEU A 90 -8.30 -16.33 6.39
N ASP A 91 -8.71 -15.17 6.90
CA ASP A 91 -10.12 -14.75 6.96
C ASP A 91 -10.26 -13.25 6.64
N PRO A 92 -10.30 -12.87 5.34
CA PRO A 92 -10.19 -11.47 4.91
C PRO A 92 -11.42 -10.61 5.20
N GLU A 93 -12.57 -11.23 5.50
CA GLU A 93 -13.82 -10.53 5.78
C GLU A 93 -14.05 -10.31 7.28
N ASN A 94 -13.11 -10.75 8.13
CA ASN A 94 -13.23 -10.59 9.57
C ASN A 94 -12.90 -9.16 10.01
N ILE A 95 -13.92 -8.45 10.50
CA ILE A 95 -13.83 -7.05 10.95
C ILE A 95 -12.76 -6.85 12.01
N GLU A 96 -12.63 -7.76 12.98
CA GLU A 96 -11.69 -7.61 14.09
C GLU A 96 -10.23 -7.76 13.60
N TYR A 97 -9.99 -8.61 12.60
CA TYR A 97 -8.65 -8.84 12.06
C TYR A 97 -8.21 -7.65 11.20
N LEU A 98 -9.12 -7.14 10.36
CA LEU A 98 -8.90 -5.90 9.62
C LEU A 98 -8.67 -4.72 10.58
N TYR A 99 -9.43 -4.63 11.67
CA TYR A 99 -9.29 -3.55 12.65
C TYR A 99 -7.94 -3.59 13.36
N LEU A 100 -7.49 -4.78 13.78
CA LEU A 100 -6.17 -4.95 14.39
C LEU A 100 -5.07 -4.49 13.42
N ARG A 101 -5.14 -4.94 12.17
CA ARG A 101 -4.16 -4.56 11.14
C ARG A 101 -4.18 -3.06 10.85
N ALA A 102 -5.37 -2.47 10.70
CA ALA A 102 -5.54 -1.03 10.50
C ALA A 102 -4.94 -0.21 11.65
N SER A 103 -5.16 -0.66 12.89
CA SER A 103 -4.63 -0.01 14.09
C SER A 103 -3.10 -0.06 14.14
N LEU A 104 -2.50 -1.20 13.79
CA LEU A 104 -1.05 -1.36 13.70
C LEU A 104 -0.44 -0.53 12.56
N TYR A 105 -1.14 -0.39 11.43
CA TYR A 105 -0.74 0.51 10.35
C TYR A 105 -0.77 1.98 10.81
N ALA A 106 -1.81 2.39 11.55
CA ALA A 106 -1.92 3.73 12.09
C ALA A 106 -0.79 4.05 13.09
N ILE A 107 -0.43 3.09 13.95
CA ILE A 107 0.70 3.23 14.90
C ILE A 107 2.03 3.40 14.15
N SER A 108 2.24 2.63 13.08
CA SER A 108 3.46 2.68 12.25
C SER A 108 3.48 3.83 11.24
N ARG A 109 2.52 4.77 11.31
CA ARG A 109 2.36 5.91 10.38
C ARG A 109 2.12 5.51 8.92
N ASN A 110 1.76 4.27 8.65
CA ASN A 110 1.28 3.84 7.34
C ASN A 110 -0.21 4.17 7.21
N ASN A 111 -0.50 5.47 7.10
CA ASN A 111 -1.86 6.01 7.18
C ASN A 111 -2.72 5.54 6.01
N GLU A 112 -2.15 5.42 4.82
CA GLU A 112 -2.86 4.99 3.61
C GLU A 112 -3.38 3.55 3.75
N ALA A 113 -2.54 2.62 4.24
CA ALA A 113 -2.95 1.23 4.47
C ALA A 113 -3.99 1.12 5.59
N ALA A 114 -3.82 1.89 6.68
CA ALA A 114 -4.80 1.95 7.76
C ALA A 114 -6.17 2.44 7.28
N ILE A 115 -6.19 3.50 6.46
CA ILE A 115 -7.42 4.05 5.87
C ILE A 115 -8.07 3.03 4.93
N ALA A 116 -7.30 2.27 4.15
CA ALA A 116 -7.83 1.24 3.26
C ALA A 116 -8.57 0.12 4.03
N ASP A 117 -7.97 -0.38 5.11
CA ASP A 117 -8.61 -1.38 5.98
C ASP A 117 -9.84 -0.78 6.69
N ALA A 118 -9.72 0.44 7.23
CA ALA A 118 -10.84 1.14 7.86
C ALA A 118 -12.01 1.34 6.88
N ASN A 119 -11.75 1.69 5.62
CA ASN A 119 -12.77 1.81 4.58
C ASN A 119 -13.47 0.48 4.31
N THR A 120 -12.71 -0.62 4.29
CA THR A 120 -13.25 -1.97 4.13
C THR A 120 -14.19 -2.32 5.27
N ILE A 121 -13.78 -2.05 6.52
CA ILE A 121 -14.63 -2.26 7.70
C ILE A 121 -15.88 -1.38 7.66
N ILE A 122 -15.76 -0.10 7.33
CA ILE A 122 -16.89 0.83 7.23
C ILE A 122 -17.89 0.38 6.16
N LYS A 123 -17.41 -0.19 5.05
CA LYS A 123 -18.28 -0.75 4.00
C LYS A 123 -19.05 -1.98 4.49
N MET A 124 -18.42 -2.85 5.26
CA MET A 124 -19.05 -4.07 5.80
C MET A 124 -19.99 -3.77 6.98
N ASN A 125 -19.55 -2.91 7.89
CA ASN A 125 -20.31 -2.48 9.06
C ASN A 125 -20.10 -0.98 9.31
N PRO A 126 -20.99 -0.13 8.74
CA PRO A 126 -20.93 1.32 8.93
C PRO A 126 -21.08 1.77 10.39
N LYS A 127 -21.61 0.90 11.27
CA LYS A 127 -21.78 1.20 12.70
C LYS A 127 -20.55 0.83 13.54
N TYR A 128 -19.52 0.23 12.95
CA TYR A 128 -18.29 -0.12 13.67
C TYR A 128 -17.47 1.15 13.96
N LYS A 129 -17.78 1.79 15.08
CA LYS A 129 -17.24 3.10 15.49
C LYS A 129 -15.71 3.17 15.44
N ARG A 130 -15.01 2.11 15.85
CA ARG A 130 -13.55 2.05 15.89
C ARG A 130 -12.89 2.22 14.50
N ALA A 131 -13.55 1.79 13.42
CA ALA A 131 -13.01 1.99 12.07
C ALA A 131 -13.03 3.47 11.66
N TRP A 132 -14.08 4.21 12.04
CA TRP A 132 -14.13 5.66 11.86
C TRP A 132 -13.07 6.36 12.70
N GLU A 133 -12.84 5.90 13.93
CA GLU A 133 -11.79 6.44 14.82
C GLU A 133 -10.40 6.28 14.20
N VAL A 134 -10.08 5.09 13.66
CA VAL A 134 -8.82 4.84 12.93
C VAL A 134 -8.69 5.77 11.73
N ARG A 135 -9.73 5.85 10.89
CA ARG A 135 -9.70 6.70 9.68
C ARG A 135 -9.54 8.19 10.01
N ALA A 136 -10.26 8.67 11.03
CA ALA A 136 -10.14 10.04 11.52
C ALA A 136 -8.72 10.33 12.03
N ALA A 137 -8.16 9.41 12.83
CA ALA A 137 -6.81 9.54 13.36
C ALA A 137 -5.78 9.61 12.21
N CYS A 138 -5.84 8.71 11.24
CA CYS A 138 -4.93 8.73 10.09
C CYS A 138 -5.09 10.00 9.24
N ASN A 139 -6.31 10.46 8.98
CA ASN A 139 -6.55 11.71 8.27
C ASN A 139 -5.95 12.93 9.01
N LYS A 140 -6.02 12.97 10.34
CA LYS A 140 -5.33 14.02 11.13
C LYS A 140 -3.82 13.95 10.98
N GLN A 141 -3.25 12.74 11.03
CA GLN A 141 -1.81 12.54 10.88
C GLN A 141 -1.30 12.99 9.51
N MET A 142 -2.12 12.84 8.47
CA MET A 142 -1.83 13.30 7.10
C MET A 142 -2.14 14.79 6.86
N GLY A 143 -2.75 15.49 7.83
CA GLY A 143 -3.17 16.89 7.65
C GLY A 143 -4.51 17.06 6.92
N ASN A 144 -5.24 15.99 6.63
CA ASN A 144 -6.54 15.99 5.97
C ASN A 144 -7.67 16.39 6.93
N LYS A 145 -7.62 17.62 7.45
CA LYS A 145 -8.50 18.11 8.52
C LYS A 145 -10.00 17.95 8.24
N LYS A 146 -10.43 18.29 7.01
CA LYS A 146 -11.84 18.21 6.61
C LYS A 146 -12.38 16.77 6.63
N LEU A 147 -11.56 15.80 6.22
CA LEU A 147 -11.94 14.38 6.25
C LEU A 147 -12.03 13.88 7.70
N ALA A 148 -11.08 14.28 8.54
CA ALA A 148 -11.11 13.94 9.97
C ALA A 148 -12.35 14.52 10.68
N GLU A 149 -12.70 15.78 10.44
CA GLU A 149 -13.89 16.42 11.02
C GLU A 149 -15.18 15.72 10.58
N THR A 150 -15.24 15.25 9.33
CA THR A 150 -16.37 14.46 8.81
C THR A 150 -16.49 13.14 9.56
N ASP A 151 -15.38 12.42 9.72
CA ASP A 151 -15.35 11.14 10.45
C ASP A 151 -15.70 11.33 11.93
N GLU A 152 -15.22 12.39 12.58
CA GLU A 152 -15.58 12.74 13.96
C GLU A 152 -17.07 13.05 14.14
N HIS A 153 -17.67 13.74 13.17
CA HIS A 153 -19.11 13.94 13.16
C HIS A 153 -19.83 12.58 13.10
N MET A 154 -19.42 11.68 12.21
CA MET A 154 -19.99 10.34 12.12
C MET A 154 -19.85 9.58 13.44
N ILE A 155 -18.67 9.58 14.06
CA ILE A 155 -18.39 8.94 15.36
C ILE A 155 -19.35 9.41 16.46
N ARG A 156 -19.67 10.71 16.50
CA ARG A 156 -20.63 11.28 17.48
C ARG A 156 -22.07 10.89 17.22
N THR A 157 -22.44 10.66 15.96
CA THR A 157 -23.81 10.28 15.57
C THR A 157 -24.10 8.79 15.75
N LEU A 158 -23.07 7.95 15.79
CA LEU A 158 -23.21 6.52 16.09
C LEU A 158 -23.60 6.34 17.56
N LYS A 159 -24.77 5.72 17.78
CA LYS A 159 -25.31 5.38 19.11
C LYS A 159 -24.81 4.02 19.59
#